data_AF-A0A0G1Q5I0-F1
#
_entry.id   AF-A0A0G1Q5I0-F1
#
_cell.length_a   1.000
_cell.length_b   1.000
_cell.length_c   1.000
_cell.angle_alpha   90.00
_cell.angle_beta   90.00
_cell.angle_gamma   90.00
#
_symmetry.space_group_name_H-M   'P 1'
#
loop_
_entity.id
_entity.type
_entity.pdbx_description
1 polymer ?
#
loop_
_entity_poly.entity_id
_entity_poly.type
_entity_poly.pdbx_seq_one_letter_code
_entity_poly.pdbx_strand_id
1 'polypeptide(L)'
;MEVGVDRGAAALKEQKMAEAGIPLRDIQNEVRLYWLSRDEGSDFGAHVQKAREIAHRFGVSEEIINSDFMRSIEDEISEAQMAVQSAASELTSRSASLAFRPDMLRRQLMIKMTESFGEDFSRSVISALVDEYISRLDIQ
;
A
#
# COMPACT_ATOMS: atom_id res chain seq x y z
N MET A 1 1.26 -19.76 30.08
CA MET A 1 1.58 -18.47 29.44
C MET A 1 2.36 -18.79 28.19
N GLU A 2 1.70 -18.80 27.03
CA GLU A 2 2.37 -18.92 25.73
C GLU A 2 2.28 -17.56 25.04
N VAL A 3 3.37 -16.81 25.01
CA VAL A 3 3.57 -15.71 24.05
C VAL A 3 5.08 -15.61 23.81
N GLY A 4 5.58 -16.27 22.77
CA GLY A 4 7.01 -16.29 22.46
C GLY A 4 7.38 -16.82 21.08
N VAL A 5 6.42 -16.92 20.16
CA VAL A 5 6.63 -17.48 18.82
C VAL A 5 5.91 -16.59 17.82
N ASP A 6 6.56 -15.51 17.38
CA ASP A 6 6.17 -14.79 16.14
C ASP A 6 7.21 -13.74 15.73
N ARG A 7 7.90 -13.13 16.70
CA ARG A 7 9.00 -12.18 16.41
C ARG A 7 10.18 -12.83 15.67
N GLY A 8 10.42 -14.12 15.90
CA GLY A 8 11.50 -14.86 15.25
C GLY A 8 11.24 -15.10 13.76
N ALA A 9 9.99 -15.36 13.35
CA ALA A 9 9.66 -15.62 11.95
C ALA A 9 9.72 -14.35 11.10
N ALA A 10 9.22 -13.22 11.62
CA ALA A 10 9.32 -11.92 10.97
C ALA A 10 10.77 -11.45 10.83
N ALA A 11 11.58 -11.56 11.89
CA ALA A 11 13.00 -11.19 11.86
C ALA A 11 13.82 -12.10 10.92
N LEU A 12 13.55 -13.41 10.89
CA LEU A 12 14.24 -14.34 9.98
C LEU A 12 13.85 -14.11 8.51
N LYS A 13 12.60 -13.67 8.25
CA LYS A 13 12.09 -13.27 6.93
C LYS A 13 12.82 -12.03 6.43
N GLU A 14 12.96 -11.03 7.30
CA GLU A 14 13.67 -9.78 7.02
C GLU A 14 15.17 -10.01 6.80
N GLN A 15 15.78 -10.91 7.59
CA GLN A 15 17.21 -11.25 7.48
C GLN A 15 17.55 -12.01 6.18
N LYS A 16 16.72 -12.99 5.78
CA LYS A 16 16.89 -13.72 4.51
C LYS A 16 16.66 -12.84 3.27
N MET A 17 15.86 -11.78 3.39
CA MET A 17 15.62 -10.82 2.30
C MET A 17 16.74 -9.79 2.19
N ALA A 18 17.32 -9.35 3.30
CA ALA A 18 18.50 -8.48 3.31
C ALA A 18 19.71 -9.11 2.61
N GLU A 19 19.85 -10.44 2.65
CA GLU A 19 20.91 -11.19 1.96
C GLU A 19 20.79 -11.16 0.42
N ALA A 20 19.62 -10.85 -0.14
CA ALA A 20 19.39 -10.75 -1.59
C ALA A 20 19.72 -9.35 -2.17
N GLY A 21 20.15 -8.39 -1.34
CA GLY A 21 20.55 -7.05 -1.79
C GLY A 21 19.42 -6.12 -2.26
N ILE A 22 18.16 -6.56 -2.19
CA ILE A 22 16.97 -5.77 -2.51
C ILE A 22 16.16 -5.53 -1.23
N PRO A 23 15.85 -4.28 -0.88
CA PRO A 23 15.01 -3.98 0.28
C PRO A 23 13.61 -4.61 0.14
N LEU A 24 13.17 -5.37 1.15
CA LEU A 24 11.79 -5.90 1.26
C LEU A 24 10.72 -4.81 0.99
N ARG A 25 11.02 -3.57 1.40
CA ARG A 25 10.20 -2.39 1.15
C ARG A 25 9.89 -2.16 -0.34
N ASP A 26 10.84 -2.43 -1.25
CA ASP A 26 10.65 -2.22 -2.69
C ASP A 26 9.66 -3.23 -3.26
N ILE A 27 9.77 -4.50 -2.85
CA ILE A 27 8.81 -5.55 -3.22
C ILE A 27 7.43 -5.22 -2.67
N GLN A 28 7.33 -4.82 -1.40
CA GLN A 28 6.06 -4.42 -0.81
C GLN A 28 5.44 -3.24 -1.57
N ASN A 29 6.24 -2.24 -1.96
CA ASN A 29 5.74 -1.11 -2.74
C ASN A 29 5.23 -1.52 -4.13
N GLU A 30 5.91 -2.43 -4.82
CA GLU A 30 5.45 -2.97 -6.11
C GLU A 30 4.17 -3.79 -5.96
N VAL A 31 4.06 -4.59 -4.89
CA VAL A 31 2.84 -5.35 -4.61
C VAL A 31 1.68 -4.43 -4.20
N ARG A 32 1.95 -3.37 -3.43
CA ARG A 32 0.97 -2.31 -3.10
C ARG A 32 0.46 -1.61 -4.35
N LEU A 33 1.36 -1.23 -5.27
CA LEU A 33 0.97 -0.64 -6.56
C LEU A 33 0.11 -1.59 -7.38
N TYR A 34 0.50 -2.86 -7.46
CA TYR A 34 -0.32 -3.89 -8.09
C TYR A 34 -1.72 -3.95 -7.44
N TRP A 35 -1.78 -4.03 -6.12
CA TRP A 35 -3.02 -4.13 -5.37
C TRP A 35 -3.96 -2.94 -5.64
N LEU A 36 -3.43 -1.72 -5.68
CA LEU A 36 -4.20 -0.51 -6.00
C LEU A 36 -4.71 -0.47 -7.44
N SER A 37 -4.01 -1.15 -8.36
CA SER A 37 -4.40 -1.26 -9.78
C SER A 37 -5.20 -2.52 -10.11
N ARG A 38 -5.54 -3.35 -9.10
CA ARG A 38 -6.14 -4.66 -9.32
C ARG A 38 -7.58 -4.53 -9.82
N ASP A 39 -8.03 -5.57 -10.53
CA ASP A 39 -9.46 -5.79 -10.73
C ASP A 39 -10.05 -6.41 -9.46
N GLU A 40 -11.00 -5.71 -8.82
CA GLU A 40 -11.65 -6.14 -7.58
C GLU A 40 -12.38 -7.49 -7.71
N GLY A 41 -12.72 -7.92 -8.93
CA GLY A 41 -13.37 -9.21 -9.19
C GLY A 41 -12.43 -10.42 -9.24
N SER A 42 -11.12 -10.19 -9.09
CA SER A 42 -10.12 -11.26 -9.20
C SER A 42 -10.06 -12.16 -7.96
N ASP A 43 -9.73 -13.44 -8.17
CA ASP A 43 -9.53 -14.40 -7.07
C ASP A 43 -8.30 -14.05 -6.22
N PHE A 44 -8.40 -14.23 -4.90
CA PHE A 44 -7.30 -13.91 -3.98
C PHE A 44 -6.03 -14.74 -4.24
N GLY A 45 -6.18 -16.00 -4.66
CA GLY A 45 -5.05 -16.84 -5.06
C GLY A 45 -4.30 -16.27 -6.27
N ALA A 46 -5.00 -15.61 -7.20
CA ALA A 46 -4.37 -14.92 -8.32
C ALA A 46 -3.54 -13.71 -7.86
N HIS A 47 -3.98 -12.99 -6.83
CA HIS A 47 -3.21 -11.90 -6.24
C HIS A 47 -1.92 -12.39 -5.56
N VAL A 48 -2.00 -13.51 -4.82
CA VAL A 48 -0.82 -14.16 -4.23
C VAL A 48 0.16 -14.60 -5.33
N GLN A 49 -0.34 -15.22 -6.39
CA GLN A 49 0.51 -15.62 -7.52
C GLN A 49 1.17 -14.42 -8.20
N LYS A 50 0.45 -13.31 -8.34
CA LYS A 50 1.02 -12.09 -8.91
C LYS A 50 2.10 -11.48 -8.03
N ALA A 51 1.90 -11.48 -6.71
CA ALA A 51 2.93 -11.02 -5.78
C ALA A 51 4.18 -11.92 -5.81
N ARG A 52 4.03 -13.22 -6.04
CA ARG A 52 5.17 -14.14 -6.26
C ARG A 52 5.94 -13.79 -7.52
N GLU A 53 5.24 -13.55 -8.64
CA GLU A 53 5.87 -13.08 -9.88
C GLU A 53 6.63 -11.77 -9.65
N ILE A 54 6.07 -10.85 -8.85
CA ILE A 54 6.76 -9.62 -8.47
C ILE A 54 8.04 -9.96 -7.72
N ALA A 55 7.98 -10.71 -6.62
CA ALA A 55 9.17 -11.09 -5.84
C ALA A 55 10.24 -11.81 -6.67
N HIS A 56 9.83 -12.69 -7.60
CA HIS A 56 10.72 -13.39 -8.51
C HIS A 56 11.52 -12.43 -9.40
N ARG A 57 10.90 -11.37 -9.93
CA ARG A 57 11.59 -10.32 -10.72
C ARG A 57 12.66 -9.58 -9.92
N PHE A 58 12.48 -9.51 -8.61
CA PHE A 58 13.45 -8.96 -7.66
C PHE A 58 14.41 -10.02 -7.11
N GLY A 59 14.46 -11.23 -7.68
CA GLY A 59 15.38 -12.27 -7.23
C GLY A 59 15.14 -12.76 -5.80
N VAL A 60 13.94 -12.52 -5.26
CA VAL A 60 13.56 -12.93 -3.89
C VAL A 60 12.76 -14.22 -3.93
N SER A 61 12.99 -15.07 -2.92
CA SER A 61 12.27 -16.35 -2.79
C SER A 61 10.76 -16.14 -2.69
N GLU A 62 10.04 -16.84 -3.56
CA GLU A 62 8.57 -16.84 -3.60
C GLU A 62 7.95 -17.45 -2.34
N GLU A 63 8.69 -18.27 -1.59
CA GLU A 63 8.23 -18.86 -0.31
C GLU A 63 7.84 -17.79 0.71
N ILE A 64 8.44 -16.60 0.58
CA ILE A 64 8.21 -15.47 1.45
C ILE A 64 6.86 -14.79 1.16
N ILE A 65 6.35 -14.98 -0.06
CA ILE A 65 5.07 -14.48 -0.54
C ILE A 65 4.01 -15.58 -0.36
N ASN A 66 3.29 -15.44 0.75
CA ASN A 66 2.17 -16.30 1.13
C ASN A 66 0.91 -15.46 1.34
N SER A 67 -0.19 -16.12 1.71
CA SER A 67 -1.47 -15.45 1.95
C SER A 67 -1.38 -14.40 3.04
N ASP A 68 -0.57 -14.61 4.08
CA ASP A 68 -0.41 -13.66 5.19
C ASP A 68 0.32 -12.40 4.75
N PHE A 69 1.33 -12.53 3.88
CA PHE A 69 1.97 -11.38 3.24
C PHE A 69 0.95 -10.54 2.47
N MET A 70 0.11 -11.19 1.65
CA MET A 70 -0.90 -10.46 0.88
C MET A 70 -1.98 -9.82 1.75
N ARG A 71 -2.41 -10.48 2.82
CA ARG A 71 -3.34 -9.89 3.81
C ARG A 71 -2.75 -8.67 4.49
N SER A 72 -1.48 -8.72 4.87
CA SER A 72 -0.77 -7.55 5.42
C SER A 72 -0.79 -6.37 4.45
N ILE A 73 -0.54 -6.62 3.15
CA ILE A 73 -0.60 -5.56 2.13
C ILE A 73 -2.03 -5.01 1.99
N GLU A 74 -3.04 -5.88 1.96
CA GLU A 74 -4.45 -5.48 1.90
C GLU A 74 -4.87 -4.61 3.10
N ASP A 75 -4.49 -5.02 4.31
CA ASP A 75 -4.77 -4.28 5.55
C ASP A 75 -4.09 -2.90 5.54
N GLU A 76 -2.81 -2.84 5.18
CA GLU A 76 -2.05 -1.59 5.07
C GLU A 76 -2.66 -0.62 4.03
N ILE A 77 -3.07 -1.14 2.87
CA ILE A 77 -3.74 -0.32 1.85
C ILE A 77 -5.11 0.16 2.34
N SER A 78 -5.87 -0.71 3.00
CA SER A 78 -7.19 -0.34 3.55
C SER A 78 -7.07 0.78 4.59
N GLU A 79 -6.09 0.68 5.50
CA GLU A 79 -5.79 1.73 6.47
C GLU A 79 -5.40 3.05 5.77
N ALA A 80 -4.52 2.97 4.77
CA ALA A 80 -4.09 4.15 4.03
C ALA A 80 -5.25 4.80 3.24
N GLN A 81 -6.15 4.01 2.64
CA GLN A 81 -7.35 4.51 1.98
C GLN A 81 -8.28 5.24 2.96
N MET A 82 -8.49 4.68 4.16
CA MET A 82 -9.24 5.35 5.22
C MET A 82 -8.59 6.67 5.64
N ALA A 83 -7.26 6.70 5.74
CA ALA A 83 -6.51 7.91 6.05
C ALA A 83 -6.64 8.99 4.96
N VAL A 84 -6.60 8.62 3.68
CA VAL A 84 -6.87 9.53 2.55
C VAL A 84 -8.27 10.13 2.67
N GLN A 85 -9.30 9.29 2.90
CA GLN A 85 -10.68 9.75 3.05
C GLN A 85 -10.86 10.70 4.25
N SER A 86 -10.24 10.39 5.38
CA SER A 86 -10.25 11.22 6.57
C SER A 86 -9.59 12.58 6.31
N ALA A 87 -8.40 12.57 5.70
CA ALA A 87 -7.68 13.79 5.31
C ALA A 87 -8.47 14.65 4.32
N ALA A 88 -9.15 14.02 3.35
CA ALA A 88 -9.97 14.73 2.38
C ALA A 88 -11.18 15.41 3.06
N SER A 89 -11.83 14.72 4.00
CA SER A 89 -12.93 15.25 4.80
C SER A 89 -12.50 16.43 5.68
N GLU A 90 -11.32 16.33 6.30
CA GLU A 90 -10.72 17.42 7.08
C GLU A 90 -10.41 18.65 6.19
N LEU A 91 -9.83 18.43 5.01
CA LEU A 91 -9.48 19.51 4.08
C LEU A 91 -10.73 20.22 3.52
N THR A 92 -11.74 19.46 3.12
CA THR A 92 -12.97 19.99 2.53
C THR A 92 -13.89 20.64 3.56
N SER A 93 -13.90 20.16 4.82
CA SER A 93 -14.61 20.86 5.91
C SER A 93 -13.99 22.22 6.24
N ARG A 94 -12.66 22.35 6.16
CA ARG A 94 -11.95 23.63 6.34
C ARG A 94 -12.12 24.60 5.17
N SER A 95 -12.25 24.06 3.96
CA SER A 95 -12.48 24.83 2.75
C SER A 95 -13.34 24.06 1.77
N ALA A 96 -14.66 24.31 1.81
CA ALA A 96 -15.61 23.67 0.92
C ALA A 96 -15.28 23.88 -0.57
N SER A 97 -14.58 24.97 -0.90
CA SER A 97 -14.11 25.24 -2.27
C SER A 97 -13.12 24.19 -2.81
N LEU A 98 -12.43 23.44 -1.94
CA LEU A 98 -11.52 22.37 -2.35
C LEU A 98 -12.25 21.17 -2.94
N ALA A 99 -13.50 20.93 -2.56
CA ALA A 99 -14.32 19.84 -3.11
C ALA A 99 -14.55 20.01 -4.62
N PHE A 100 -14.53 21.25 -5.11
CA PHE A 100 -14.72 21.59 -6.53
C PHE A 100 -13.39 21.83 -7.27
N ARG A 101 -12.25 21.50 -6.65
CA ARG A 101 -10.91 21.73 -7.20
C ARG A 101 -10.04 20.47 -7.03
N PRO A 102 -10.31 19.41 -7.80
CA PRO A 102 -9.65 18.10 -7.64
C PRO A 102 -8.12 18.20 -7.68
N ASP A 103 -7.55 19.02 -8.56
CA ASP A 103 -6.08 19.22 -8.63
C ASP A 103 -5.48 19.86 -7.37
N MET A 104 -6.24 20.73 -6.69
CA MET A 104 -5.80 21.33 -5.43
C MET A 104 -5.95 20.34 -4.28
N LEU A 105 -7.09 19.62 -4.23
CA LEU A 105 -7.33 18.58 -3.24
C LEU A 105 -6.27 17.48 -3.34
N ARG A 106 -5.99 16.99 -4.55
CA ARG A 106 -4.93 16.02 -4.85
C ARG A 106 -3.58 16.46 -4.29
N ARG A 107 -3.17 17.71 -4.54
CA ARG A 107 -1.89 18.25 -4.03
C ARG A 107 -1.84 18.29 -2.51
N GLN A 108 -2.93 18.69 -1.85
CA GLN A 108 -3.01 18.74 -0.40
C GLN A 108 -3.00 17.33 0.23
N LEU A 109 -3.69 16.38 -0.39
CA LEU A 109 -3.68 14.98 0.01
C LEU A 109 -2.29 14.36 -0.17
N MET A 110 -1.61 14.61 -1.28
CA MET A 110 -0.24 14.15 -1.49
C MET A 110 0.71 14.61 -0.37
N ILE A 111 0.58 15.86 0.08
CA ILE A 111 1.40 16.39 1.19
C ILE A 111 1.08 15.63 2.48
N LYS A 112 -0.20 15.60 2.89
CA LYS A 112 -0.62 14.92 4.13
C LYS A 112 -0.23 13.44 4.14
N MET A 113 -0.41 12.74 3.02
CA MET A 113 -0.09 11.31 2.93
C MET A 113 1.40 11.03 2.89
N THR A 114 2.21 11.95 2.34
CA THR A 114 3.66 11.86 2.46
C THR A 114 4.12 12.06 3.91
N GLU A 115 3.48 12.97 4.65
CA GLU A 115 3.78 13.17 6.08
C GLU A 115 3.41 11.96 6.94
N SER A 116 2.29 11.28 6.63
CA SER A 116 1.82 10.13 7.42
C SER A 116 2.46 8.80 7.02
N PHE A 117 2.75 8.58 5.74
CA PHE A 117 3.17 7.27 5.22
C PHE A 117 4.50 7.29 4.46
N GLY A 118 5.20 8.43 4.37
CA GLY A 118 6.41 8.56 3.55
C GLY A 118 7.61 7.70 4.00
N GLU A 119 7.62 7.28 5.26
CA GLU A 119 8.64 6.36 5.79
C GLU A 119 8.43 4.93 5.30
N ASP A 120 7.19 4.51 5.09
CA ASP A 120 6.83 3.13 4.71
C ASP A 120 6.56 3.02 3.21
N PHE A 121 5.79 3.95 2.65
CA PHE A 121 5.30 3.89 1.29
C PHE A 121 6.19 4.69 0.35
N SER A 122 6.37 4.17 -0.87
CA SER A 122 6.98 4.97 -1.93
C SER A 122 6.04 6.10 -2.34
N ARG A 123 6.60 7.19 -2.89
CA ARG A 123 5.82 8.29 -3.46
C ARG A 123 4.83 7.81 -4.52
N SER A 124 5.17 6.77 -5.27
CA SER A 124 4.29 6.18 -6.29
C SER A 124 3.06 5.52 -5.66
N VAL A 125 3.22 4.77 -4.57
CA VAL A 125 2.10 4.16 -3.83
C VAL A 125 1.19 5.24 -3.27
N ILE A 126 1.79 6.28 -2.66
CA ILE A 126 1.02 7.43 -2.14
C ILE A 126 0.25 8.13 -3.26
N SER A 127 0.87 8.34 -4.42
CA SER A 127 0.18 8.90 -5.58
C SER A 127 -0.99 8.02 -6.01
N ALA A 128 -0.79 6.71 -6.14
CA ALA A 128 -1.84 5.78 -6.55
C ALA A 128 -3.02 5.78 -5.57
N LEU A 129 -2.77 5.82 -4.26
CA LEU A 129 -3.81 5.94 -3.22
C LEU A 129 -4.63 7.24 -3.37
N VAL A 130 -3.96 8.36 -3.55
CA VAL A 130 -4.63 9.66 -3.72
C VAL A 130 -5.40 9.70 -5.04
N ASP A 131 -4.81 9.21 -6.12
CA ASP A 131 -5.42 9.18 -7.45
C ASP A 131 -6.65 8.27 -7.49
N GLU A 132 -6.60 7.12 -6.82
CA GLU A 132 -7.75 6.24 -6.64
C GLU A 132 -8.90 6.98 -5.94
N TYR A 133 -8.63 7.65 -4.81
CA TYR A 133 -9.65 8.41 -4.10
C TYR A 133 -10.27 9.53 -4.96
N ILE A 134 -9.43 10.33 -5.64
CA ILE A 134 -9.89 11.41 -6.50
C ILE A 134 -10.75 10.86 -7.66
N SER A 135 -10.34 9.74 -8.27
CA SER A 135 -11.11 9.12 -9.36
C SER A 135 -12.52 8.66 -8.92
N ARG A 136 -12.68 8.24 -7.66
CA ARG A 136 -13.99 7.86 -7.10
C ARG A 136 -14.92 9.06 -6.90
N LEU A 137 -14.37 10.28 -6.75
CA LEU A 137 -15.18 11.50 -6.64
C LEU A 137 -15.77 11.93 -7.99
N ASP A 138 -15.05 11.70 -9.10
CA ASP A 138 -15.50 12.07 -10.46
C ASP A 138 -16.66 11.21 -10.99
N ILE A 139 -17.01 10.12 -10.30
CA ILE A 139 -18.11 9.20 -10.67
C ILE A 139 -19.47 9.63 -10.06
N GLN A 140 -19.50 10.67 -9.20
CA GLN A 140 -20.73 11.19 -8.55
C GLN A 140 -21.25 12.47 -9.21
#